data_AF-A0A7K0SK18-F1
#
_entry.id   AF-A0A7K0SK18-F1
#
_cell.length_a   1.000
_cell.length_b   1.000
_cell.length_c   1.000
_cell.angle_alpha   90.00
_cell.angle_beta   90.00
_cell.angle_gamma   90.00
#
_symmetry.space_group_name_H-M   'P 1'
#
loop_
_entity.id
_entity.type
_entity.pdbx_description
1 polymer ?
#
loop_
_entity_poly.entity_id
_entity_poly.type
_entity_poly.pdbx_seq_one_letter_code
_entity_poly.pdbx_strand_id
1 'polypeptide(L)'
;MSDVRTPDPAWFSDEEFEGVRRRLPLLYVEAVPVRLDDDGFVTDVGLLIRVDEYGEMRSALVAGRVKFGESVRDALTRNLEKDLGALAFPRLPNSIVPATIAEYFPFPGRLVDERQHAVSLVFVVPVTG
;
A
#
# COMPACT_ATOMS: atom_id res chain seq x y z
N MET A 1 -14.92 -18.62 -5.27
CA MET A 1 -13.49 -18.35 -5.48
C MET A 1 -13.36 -17.04 -6.23
N SER A 2 -13.46 -15.91 -5.51
CA SER A 2 -13.19 -14.59 -6.07
C SER A 2 -11.83 -14.14 -5.53
N ASP A 3 -10.78 -14.62 -6.18
CA ASP A 3 -9.44 -14.09 -6.01
C ASP A 3 -9.46 -12.69 -6.64
N VAL A 4 -9.71 -11.65 -5.84
CA VAL A 4 -9.63 -10.25 -6.30
C VAL A 4 -8.15 -9.89 -6.40
N ARG A 5 -7.43 -10.60 -7.25
CA ARG A 5 -6.18 -10.12 -7.83
C ARG A 5 -6.60 -9.17 -8.94
N THR A 6 -6.45 -7.87 -8.69
CA THR A 6 -6.55 -6.86 -9.75
C THR A 6 -5.63 -7.29 -10.89
N PRO A 7 -6.14 -7.52 -12.12
CA PRO A 7 -5.29 -7.77 -13.26
C PRO A 7 -4.53 -6.47 -13.51
N ASP A 8 -3.28 -6.42 -13.07
CA ASP A 8 -2.36 -5.38 -13.50
C ASP A 8 -2.18 -5.56 -15.02
N PRO A 9 -2.20 -4.51 -15.85
CA PRO A 9 -1.76 -4.66 -17.24
C PRO A 9 -0.33 -5.19 -17.16
N ALA A 10 -0.18 -6.47 -17.50
CA ALA A 10 0.92 -7.30 -17.07
C ALA A 10 2.21 -6.85 -17.74
N TRP A 11 2.95 -5.98 -17.06
CA TRP A 11 4.36 -5.71 -17.30
C TRP A 11 5.17 -7.01 -17.34
N PHE A 12 4.79 -7.95 -16.47
CA PHE A 12 5.37 -9.28 -16.31
C PHE A 12 4.24 -10.31 -16.33
N SER A 13 4.49 -11.47 -16.91
CA SER A 13 3.70 -12.67 -16.60
C SER A 13 3.81 -13.01 -15.11
N ASP A 14 2.86 -13.79 -14.60
CA ASP A 14 2.88 -14.23 -13.20
C ASP A 14 4.17 -14.98 -12.83
N GLU A 15 4.68 -15.81 -13.76
CA GLU A 15 5.93 -16.57 -13.57
C GLU A 15 7.16 -15.67 -13.52
N GLU A 16 7.27 -14.71 -14.43
CA GLU A 16 8.36 -13.73 -14.41
C GLU A 16 8.34 -12.92 -13.12
N PHE A 17 7.15 -12.49 -12.68
CA PHE A 17 7.05 -11.68 -11.48
C PHE A 17 7.36 -12.47 -10.21
N GLU A 18 6.94 -13.74 -10.14
CA GLU A 18 7.34 -14.65 -9.08
C GLU A 18 8.87 -14.86 -9.05
N GLY A 19 9.48 -14.90 -10.23
CA GLY A 19 10.94 -14.89 -10.36
C GLY A 19 11.60 -13.63 -9.78
N VAL A 20 11.00 -12.46 -9.95
CA VAL A 20 11.49 -11.19 -9.38
C VAL A 20 11.38 -11.18 -7.86
N ARG A 21 10.22 -11.57 -7.30
CA ARG A 21 9.97 -11.59 -5.84
C ARG A 21 11.01 -12.36 -5.05
N ARG A 22 11.54 -13.44 -5.63
CA ARG A 22 12.55 -14.31 -4.99
C ARG A 22 13.97 -13.75 -5.06
N ARG A 23 14.22 -12.72 -5.85
CA ARG A 23 15.56 -12.24 -6.18
C ARG A 23 15.82 -10.79 -5.78
N LEU A 24 14.77 -9.96 -5.71
CA LEU A 24 14.89 -8.53 -5.47
C LEU A 24 13.89 -8.05 -4.41
N PRO A 25 14.29 -7.11 -3.52
CA PRO A 25 13.35 -6.33 -2.75
C PRO A 25 12.46 -5.50 -3.68
N LEU A 26 11.17 -5.42 -3.38
CA LEU A 26 10.20 -4.66 -4.16
C LEU A 26 9.83 -3.35 -3.48
N LEU A 27 9.77 -2.26 -4.26
CA LEU A 27 9.35 -0.95 -3.76
C LEU A 27 7.82 -0.89 -3.62
N TYR A 28 7.38 -0.46 -2.44
CA TYR A 28 5.98 -0.29 -2.08
C TYR A 28 5.73 1.12 -1.55
N VAL A 29 4.45 1.51 -1.58
CA VAL A 29 3.93 2.65 -0.82
C VAL A 29 2.83 2.17 0.10
N GLU A 30 2.75 2.80 1.26
CA GLU A 30 1.67 2.66 2.22
C GLU A 30 1.11 4.04 2.54
N ALA A 31 -0.22 4.17 2.49
CA ALA A 31 -0.92 5.33 3.00
C ALA A 31 -1.55 4.96 4.35
N VAL A 32 -1.33 5.80 5.35
CA VAL A 32 -2.09 5.86 6.60
C VAL A 32 -3.15 6.94 6.41
N PRO A 33 -4.40 6.59 6.06
CA PRO A 33 -5.47 7.55 5.87
C PRO A 33 -5.86 8.13 7.23
N VAL A 34 -5.93 9.46 7.33
CA VAL A 34 -6.29 10.14 8.58
C VAL A 34 -7.38 11.18 8.35
N ARG A 35 -8.25 11.36 9.35
CA ARG A 35 -9.06 12.58 9.48
C ARG A 35 -8.31 13.57 10.36
N LEU A 36 -8.41 14.84 9.99
CA LEU A 36 -7.85 15.95 10.74
C LEU A 36 -8.97 16.85 11.24
N ASP A 37 -8.76 17.49 12.38
CA ASP A 37 -9.56 18.66 12.79
C ASP A 37 -9.11 19.95 12.07
N ASP A 38 -9.73 21.08 12.42
CA ASP A 38 -9.46 22.38 11.80
C ASP A 38 -8.04 22.91 12.08
N ASP A 39 -7.42 22.47 13.18
CA ASP A 39 -6.05 22.82 13.58
C ASP A 39 -5.00 21.86 13.00
N GLY A 40 -5.44 20.79 12.33
CA GLY A 40 -4.59 19.80 11.68
C GLY A 40 -4.15 18.64 12.56
N PHE A 41 -4.75 18.46 13.75
CA PHE A 41 -4.50 17.29 14.59
C PHE A 41 -5.24 16.07 14.05
N VAL A 42 -4.59 14.91 14.14
CA VAL A 42 -5.20 13.62 13.75
C VAL A 42 -6.30 13.26 14.75
N THR A 43 -7.53 13.14 14.27
CA THR A 43 -8.68 12.69 15.07
C THR A 43 -8.93 11.20 14.91
N ASP A 44 -8.74 10.67 13.69
CA ASP A 44 -9.05 9.29 13.35
C ASP A 44 -8.04 8.72 12.36
N VAL A 45 -7.82 7.40 12.45
CA VAL A 45 -7.01 6.62 11.50
C VAL A 45 -7.92 5.60 10.80
N GLY A 46 -7.96 5.65 9.48
CA GLY A 46 -8.72 4.71 8.66
C GLY A 46 -7.97 3.40 8.43
N LEU A 47 -8.62 2.28 8.71
CA LEU A 47 -8.11 0.94 8.40
C LEU A 47 -9.08 0.22 7.47
N LEU A 48 -8.54 -0.46 6.46
CA LEU A 48 -9.31 -1.39 5.65
C LEU A 48 -9.49 -2.69 6.42
N ILE A 49 -10.65 -3.32 6.30
CA ILE A 49 -10.85 -4.69 6.76
C ILE A 49 -10.82 -5.60 5.54
N ARG A 50 -9.93 -6.59 5.57
CA ARG A 50 -9.78 -7.60 4.51
C ARG A 50 -9.90 -8.99 5.11
N VAL A 51 -10.37 -9.93 4.31
CA VAL A 51 -10.36 -11.35 4.66
C VAL A 51 -9.10 -11.96 4.03
N ASP A 52 -8.31 -12.66 4.82
CA ASP A 52 -7.11 -13.34 4.34
C ASP A 52 -7.43 -14.68 3.66
N GLU A 53 -6.39 -15.40 3.23
CA GLU A 53 -6.55 -16.70 2.56
C GLU A 53 -7.11 -17.81 3.47
N TYR A 54 -7.07 -17.62 4.79
CA TYR A 54 -7.60 -18.53 5.79
C TYR A 54 -9.02 -18.16 6.25
N GLY A 55 -9.57 -17.06 5.73
CA GLY A 55 -10.90 -16.58 6.11
C GLY A 55 -10.91 -15.68 7.35
N GLU A 56 -9.74 -15.26 7.85
CA GLU A 56 -9.64 -14.38 9.02
C GLU A 56 -9.78 -12.91 8.60
N MET A 57 -10.52 -12.14 9.40
CA MET A 57 -10.57 -10.68 9.24
C MET A 57 -9.27 -10.05 9.75
N ARG A 58 -8.60 -9.30 8.88
CA ARG A 58 -7.38 -8.55 9.19
C ARG A 58 -7.54 -7.09 8.82
N SER A 59 -7.02 -6.22 9.67
CA SER A 59 -6.87 -4.81 9.34
C SER A 59 -5.67 -4.59 8.43
N ALA A 60 -5.82 -3.71 7.45
CA ALA A 60 -4.78 -3.36 6.50
C ALA A 60 -4.76 -1.85 6.24
N LEU A 61 -3.57 -1.32 5.96
CA LEU A 61 -3.40 0.01 5.38
C LEU A 61 -3.70 -0.03 3.88
N VAL A 62 -3.86 1.15 3.28
CA VAL A 62 -3.86 1.28 1.82
C VAL A 62 -2.43 1.06 1.35
N ALA A 63 -2.18 0.00 0.60
CA ALA A 63 -0.83 -0.41 0.24
C ALA A 63 -0.75 -0.91 -1.20
N GLY A 64 0.40 -0.73 -1.82
CA GLY A 64 0.68 -1.35 -3.10
C GLY A 64 2.07 -1.07 -3.64
N ARG A 65 2.46 -1.91 -4.61
CA ARG A 65 3.73 -1.80 -5.32
C ARG A 65 3.78 -0.52 -6.15
N VAL A 66 4.96 0.08 -6.24
CA VAL A 66 5.30 1.09 -7.25
C VAL A 66 5.70 0.39 -8.55
N LYS A 67 4.99 0.68 -9.64
CA LYS A 67 5.25 0.06 -10.94
C LYS A 67 6.48 0.68 -11.60
N PHE A 68 7.07 -0.02 -12.56
CA PHE A 68 8.14 0.57 -13.35
C PHE A 68 7.60 1.76 -14.16
N GLY A 69 8.35 2.86 -14.17
CA GLY A 69 7.96 4.11 -14.83
C GLY A 69 6.88 4.90 -14.07
N GLU A 70 6.42 4.41 -12.92
CA GLU A 70 5.46 5.10 -12.05
C GLU A 70 6.19 5.90 -10.96
N SER A 71 5.75 7.12 -10.70
CA SER A 71 6.27 7.89 -9.57
C SER A 71 5.69 7.38 -8.25
N VAL A 72 6.42 7.59 -7.14
CA VAL A 72 5.92 7.26 -5.78
C VAL A 72 4.58 7.94 -5.49
N ARG A 73 4.41 9.19 -5.95
CA ARG A 73 3.18 9.96 -5.78
C ARG A 73 2.02 9.34 -6.56
N ASP A 74 2.24 8.95 -7.82
CA ASP A 74 1.20 8.34 -8.65
C ASP A 74 0.79 6.96 -8.10
N ALA A 75 1.77 6.18 -7.63
CA ALA A 75 1.49 4.92 -6.94
C ALA A 75 0.62 5.14 -5.69
N LEU A 76 0.89 6.18 -4.90
CA LEU A 76 0.10 6.53 -3.72
C LEU A 76 -1.33 6.91 -4.11
N THR A 77 -1.50 7.80 -5.09
CA THR A 77 -2.81 8.20 -5.65
C THR A 77 -3.60 6.99 -6.13
N ARG A 78 -3.00 6.16 -6.98
CA ARG A 78 -3.65 4.98 -7.56
C ARG A 78 -4.11 4.01 -6.49
N ASN A 79 -3.31 3.74 -5.47
CA ASN A 79 -3.70 2.81 -4.41
C ASN A 79 -4.80 3.41 -3.51
N LEU A 80 -4.77 4.72 -3.22
CA LEU A 80 -5.83 5.42 -2.49
C LEU A 80 -7.15 5.39 -3.24
N GLU A 81 -7.16 5.73 -4.53
CA GLU A 81 -8.38 5.68 -5.36
C GLU A 81 -8.93 4.26 -5.48
N LYS A 82 -8.05 3.27 -5.66
CA LYS A 82 -8.43 1.85 -5.75
C LYS A 82 -9.10 1.35 -4.48
N ASP A 83 -8.56 1.68 -3.31
CA ASP A 83 -8.99 1.11 -2.03
C ASP A 83 -10.06 1.94 -1.32
N LEU A 84 -10.04 3.27 -1.45
CA LEU A 84 -10.98 4.19 -0.78
C LEU A 84 -12.06 4.76 -1.72
N GLY A 85 -11.88 4.60 -3.03
CA GLY A 85 -12.78 5.15 -4.05
C GLY A 85 -12.50 6.60 -4.42
N ALA A 86 -13.13 7.05 -5.51
CA ALA A 86 -12.92 8.39 -6.09
C ALA A 86 -13.37 9.56 -5.19
N LEU A 87 -14.22 9.28 -4.20
CA LEU A 87 -14.76 10.29 -3.28
C LEU A 87 -13.97 10.38 -1.96
N ALA A 88 -12.84 9.69 -1.84
CA ALA A 88 -12.01 9.77 -0.64
C ALA A 88 -11.29 11.12 -0.48
N PHE A 89 -11.13 11.88 -1.57
CA PHE A 89 -10.47 13.18 -1.63
C PHE A 89 -9.16 13.25 -0.84
N PRO A 90 -8.15 12.40 -1.18
CA PRO A 90 -6.88 12.39 -0.47
C PRO A 90 -6.07 13.67 -0.72
N ARG A 91 -5.48 14.22 0.35
CA ARG A 91 -4.54 15.32 0.28
C ARG A 91 -3.11 14.78 0.28
N LEU A 92 -2.55 14.54 -0.90
CA LEU A 92 -1.23 13.95 -1.04
C LEU A 92 -0.13 14.86 -0.45
N PRO A 93 0.85 14.33 0.31
CA PRO A 93 1.95 15.14 0.86
C PRO A 93 2.76 15.84 -0.23
N ASN A 94 3.12 17.12 -0.06
CA ASN A 94 3.93 17.84 -1.06
C ASN A 94 5.35 17.27 -1.21
N SER A 95 5.92 16.75 -0.12
CA SER A 95 7.23 16.10 -0.11
C SER A 95 7.08 14.60 -0.39
N ILE A 96 8.11 14.01 -1.02
CA ILE A 96 8.24 12.55 -1.19
C ILE A 96 9.06 11.91 -0.06
N VAL A 97 9.46 12.68 0.96
CA VAL A 97 10.08 12.14 2.18
C VAL A 97 8.99 11.39 2.96
N PRO A 98 9.11 10.07 3.17
CA PRO A 98 8.12 9.31 3.90
C PRO A 98 8.19 9.61 5.40
N ALA A 99 7.11 9.35 6.13
CA ALA A 99 7.10 9.43 7.59
C ALA A 99 8.00 8.34 8.20
N THR A 100 7.99 7.15 7.60
CA THR A 100 8.89 6.05 7.93
C THR A 100 9.05 5.12 6.73
N ILE A 101 10.04 4.23 6.81
CA ILE A 101 10.20 3.09 5.91
C ILE A 101 9.79 1.83 6.67
N ALA A 102 8.90 1.02 6.09
CA ALA A 102 8.54 -0.29 6.60
C ALA A 102 9.22 -1.37 5.75
N GLU A 103 10.01 -2.22 6.39
CA GLU A 103 10.76 -3.30 5.73
C GLU A 103 10.11 -4.65 6.03
N TYR A 104 9.46 -5.24 5.03
CA TYR A 104 8.81 -6.54 5.11
C TYR A 104 9.72 -7.63 4.55
N PHE A 105 10.03 -8.63 5.36
CA PHE A 105 10.90 -9.75 4.98
C PHE A 105 10.08 -11.02 4.72
N PRO A 106 10.55 -11.91 3.83
CA PRO A 106 9.90 -13.20 3.57
C PRO A 106 10.23 -14.26 4.62
N PHE A 107 10.85 -13.86 5.73
CA PHE A 107 11.23 -14.73 6.83
C PHE A 107 10.94 -14.04 8.19
N PRO A 108 10.72 -14.83 9.26
CA PRO A 108 10.35 -14.29 10.57
C PRO A 108 11.43 -13.40 11.19
N GLY A 109 11.02 -12.44 12.04
CA GLY A 109 11.91 -11.64 12.90
C GLY A 109 11.74 -10.12 12.79
N ARG A 110 11.06 -9.63 11.76
CA ARG A 110 10.65 -8.22 11.55
C ARG A 110 9.21 -8.19 11.02
N LEU A 111 8.77 -7.10 10.37
CA LEU A 111 7.53 -7.14 9.59
C LEU A 111 7.66 -8.24 8.52
N VAL A 112 6.62 -9.05 8.35
CA VAL A 112 6.65 -10.23 7.49
C VAL A 112 5.67 -10.08 6.35
N ASP A 113 6.13 -10.34 5.12
CA ASP A 113 5.29 -10.66 3.97
C ASP A 113 5.85 -11.97 3.38
N GLU A 114 5.19 -13.10 3.67
CA GLU A 114 5.66 -14.43 3.29
C GLU A 114 5.81 -14.60 1.76
N ARG A 115 5.20 -13.71 0.98
CA ARG A 115 5.23 -13.75 -0.47
C ARG A 115 6.51 -13.13 -1.04
N GLN A 116 7.15 -12.18 -0.36
CA GLN A 116 8.20 -11.33 -0.94
C GLN A 116 8.95 -10.46 0.08
N HIS A 117 10.15 -10.01 -0.28
CA HIS A 117 10.80 -8.89 0.40
C HIS A 117 10.27 -7.57 -0.17
N ALA A 118 9.71 -6.70 0.67
CA ALA A 118 9.22 -5.37 0.28
C ALA A 118 9.80 -4.24 1.15
N VAL A 119 10.14 -3.13 0.50
CA VAL A 119 10.54 -1.86 1.13
C VAL A 119 9.44 -0.84 0.86
N SER A 120 8.70 -0.48 1.90
CA SER A 120 7.49 0.33 1.80
C SER A 120 7.72 1.75 2.32
N LEU A 121 7.46 2.74 1.48
CA LEU A 121 7.48 4.16 1.85
C LEU A 121 6.13 4.52 2.46
N VAL A 122 6.11 4.84 3.75
CA VAL A 122 4.87 5.08 4.49
C VAL A 122 4.57 6.58 4.56
N PHE A 123 3.37 6.95 4.13
CA PHE A 123 2.87 8.33 4.11
C PHE A 123 1.62 8.47 4.97
N VAL A 124 1.57 9.51 5.78
CA VAL A 124 0.31 9.94 6.41
C VAL A 124 -0.44 10.78 5.39
N VAL A 125 -1.66 10.38 5.06
CA VAL A 125 -2.46 11.02 4.01
C VAL A 125 -3.80 11.46 4.58
N PRO A 126 -4.02 12.78 4.77
CA PRO A 126 -5.32 13.28 5.16
C PRO A 126 -6.37 12.98 4.09
N VAL A 127 -7.54 12.53 4.51
CA VAL A 127 -8.71 12.28 3.66
C VAL A 127 -9.90 13.08 4.17
N THR A 128 -10.69 13.65 3.26
CA THR A 128 -11.84 14.50 3.62
C THR A 128 -13.19 13.93 3.19
N GLY A 129 -13.19 12.85 2.42
CA GLY A 129 -14.39 12.11 2.04
C GLY A 129 -14.99 11.28 3.16
#